data_AF-A0A969GIV4-F1
#
_entry.id   AF-A0A969GIV4-F1
#
_cell.length_a   1.000
_cell.length_b   1.000
_cell.length_c   1.000
_cell.angle_alpha   90.00
_cell.angle_beta   90.00
_cell.angle_gamma   90.00
#
_symmetry.space_group_name_H-M   'P 1'
#
loop_
_entity.id
_entity.type
_entity.pdbx_description
1 polymer ?
#
loop_
_entity_poly.entity_id
_entity_poly.type
_entity_poly.pdbx_seq_one_letter_code
_entity_poly.pdbx_strand_id
1 'polypeptide(L)'
;MKYLNSTSGGWQQVDAPWHDSWAHQAQEAIDWVEDRVEAPISGADRAFAVQEVMMALFESARKKQRIYLPLKTRINPLNLMVENGDLPVDWPGRYERRARIVRGEAMSWHQG
;
A
#
# COMPACT_ATOMS: atom_id res chain seq x y z
N MET A 1 3.23 13.77 14.85
CA MET A 1 3.67 14.01 13.44
C MET A 1 3.17 15.37 12.97
N LYS A 2 3.84 16.05 12.03
CA LYS A 2 3.37 17.33 11.46
C LYS A 2 2.86 17.11 10.03
N TYR A 3 1.64 17.57 9.73
CA TYR A 3 1.03 17.45 8.40
C TYR A 3 0.70 18.84 7.85
N LEU A 4 0.87 19.03 6.56
CA LEU A 4 0.49 20.27 5.89
C LEU A 4 -1.01 20.23 5.59
N ASN A 5 -1.77 21.18 6.14
CA ASN A 5 -3.22 21.23 6.00
C ASN A 5 -3.60 22.48 5.20
N SER A 6 -4.31 22.28 4.09
CA SER A 6 -4.72 23.36 3.17
C SER A 6 -5.77 24.28 3.77
N THR A 7 -6.57 23.81 4.72
CA THR A 7 -7.61 24.58 5.40
C THR A 7 -7.04 25.47 6.50
N SER A 8 -6.00 25.01 7.20
CA SER A 8 -5.34 25.81 8.26
C SER A 8 -4.18 26.67 7.76
N GLY A 9 -3.79 26.51 6.49
CA GLY A 9 -2.72 27.31 5.86
C GLY A 9 -1.32 27.06 6.43
N GLY A 10 -1.10 25.94 7.13
CA GLY A 10 0.15 25.69 7.83
C GLY A 10 0.36 24.26 8.29
N TRP A 11 1.51 24.05 8.93
CA TRP A 11 1.87 22.76 9.53
C TRP A 11 1.06 22.54 10.81
N GLN A 12 0.26 21.48 10.82
CA GLN A 12 -0.49 21.04 11.99
C GLN A 12 0.25 19.89 12.68
N GLN A 13 0.56 20.07 13.96
CA GLN A 13 1.07 18.99 14.79
C GLN A 13 -0.11 18.15 15.28
N VAL A 14 -0.12 16.88 14.90
CA VAL A 14 -1.07 15.88 15.39
C VAL A 14 -0.31 15.01 16.38
N ASP A 15 -0.85 14.96 17.60
CA ASP A 15 -0.46 13.97 18.58
C ASP A 15 -1.38 12.75 18.41
N ALA A 16 -0.77 11.59 18.20
CA ALA A 16 -1.49 10.34 17.95
C ALA A 16 -0.93 9.29 18.90
N PRO A 17 -1.78 8.62 19.70
CA PRO A 17 -1.31 7.58 20.59
C PRO A 17 -0.67 6.48 19.77
N TRP A 18 0.48 5.98 20.24
CA TRP A 18 1.11 4.83 19.62
C TRP A 18 0.23 3.60 19.83
N HIS A 19 0.00 2.85 18.76
CA HIS A 19 -0.66 1.56 18.78
C HIS A 19 0.19 0.57 17.97
N ASP A 20 0.25 -0.69 18.41
CA ASP A 20 0.78 -1.75 17.56
C ASP A 20 -0.17 -1.94 16.37
N SER A 21 0.31 -1.72 15.16
CA SER A 21 -0.52 -1.71 13.95
C SER A 21 -1.17 -3.07 13.68
N TRP A 22 -0.50 -4.17 14.02
CA TRP A 22 -1.01 -5.52 13.79
C TRP A 22 -2.10 -5.88 14.80
N ALA A 23 -1.86 -5.59 16.08
CA ALA A 23 -2.84 -5.77 17.13
C ALA A 23 -4.09 -4.90 16.89
N HIS A 24 -3.89 -3.64 16.48
CA HIS A 24 -4.99 -2.72 16.19
C HIS A 24 -5.83 -3.20 14.99
N GLN A 25 -5.20 -3.69 13.92
CA GLN A 25 -5.91 -4.27 12.78
C GLN A 25 -6.70 -5.54 13.17
N ALA A 26 -6.09 -6.42 13.96
CA ALA A 26 -6.76 -7.62 14.44
C ALA A 26 -7.95 -7.29 15.34
N GLN A 27 -7.80 -6.30 16.23
CA GLN A 27 -8.87 -5.84 17.11
C GLN A 27 -10.03 -5.22 16.32
N GLU A 28 -9.74 -4.39 15.31
CA GLU A 28 -10.78 -3.84 14.44
C GLU A 28 -11.60 -4.94 13.76
N ALA A 29 -10.93 -6.00 13.28
CA ALA A 29 -11.62 -7.12 12.65
C ALA A 29 -12.56 -7.84 13.62
N ILE A 30 -12.15 -8.00 14.88
CA ILE A 30 -13.01 -8.56 15.94
C ILE A 30 -14.20 -7.64 16.20
N ASP A 31 -13.94 -6.34 16.39
CA ASP A 31 -14.99 -5.36 16.68
C ASP A 31 -16.01 -5.25 15.55
N TRP A 32 -15.59 -5.44 14.29
CA TRP A 32 -16.49 -5.48 13.15
C TRP A 32 -17.36 -6.75 13.13
N VAL A 33 -16.77 -7.91 13.41
CA VAL A 33 -17.51 -9.20 13.48
C VAL A 33 -18.49 -9.23 14.65
N GLU A 34 -18.19 -8.52 15.73
CA GLU A 34 -19.03 -8.42 16.93
C GLU A 34 -20.01 -7.23 16.89
N ASP A 35 -20.22 -6.61 15.72
CA ASP A 35 -21.12 -5.47 15.49
C ASP A 35 -20.83 -4.25 16.40
N ARG A 36 -19.60 -4.10 16.90
CA ARG A 36 -19.16 -2.94 17.69
C ARG A 36 -18.75 -1.75 16.82
N VAL A 37 -18.41 -1.99 15.55
CA VAL A 37 -18.12 -0.95 14.57
C VAL A 37 -18.84 -1.24 13.25
N GLU A 38 -19.53 -0.24 12.72
CA GLU A 38 -20.29 -0.38 11.46
C GLU A 38 -19.40 -0.17 10.22
N ALA A 39 -18.40 0.71 10.32
CA ALA A 39 -17.55 1.11 9.20
C ALA A 39 -16.04 0.93 9.55
N PRO A 40 -15.50 -0.29 9.43
CA PRO A 40 -14.09 -0.54 9.71
C PRO A 40 -13.19 0.20 8.71
N ILE A 41 -11.98 0.60 9.14
CA ILE A 41 -10.95 1.21 8.31
C ILE A 41 -10.50 0.23 7.21
N SER A 42 -10.57 -1.08 7.47
CA SER A 42 -10.37 -2.15 6.49
C SER A 42 -11.56 -2.40 5.55
N GLY A 43 -12.58 -1.54 5.55
CA GLY A 43 -13.78 -1.64 4.72
C GLY A 43 -13.50 -1.67 3.20
N ALA A 44 -14.41 -2.32 2.47
CA ALA A 44 -14.30 -2.52 1.02
C ALA A 44 -14.33 -1.20 0.21
N ASP A 45 -14.99 -0.17 0.73
CA ASP A 45 -15.03 1.18 0.16
C ASP A 45 -13.64 1.82 0.09
N ARG A 46 -12.90 1.74 1.20
CA ARG A 46 -11.51 2.22 1.31
C ARG A 46 -10.58 1.36 0.48
N ALA A 47 -10.77 0.03 0.51
CA ALA A 47 -9.98 -0.89 -0.32
C ALA A 47 -10.14 -0.57 -1.81
N PHE A 48 -11.37 -0.29 -2.26
CA PHE A 48 -11.63 0.10 -3.65
C PHE A 48 -10.96 1.43 -4.01
N ALA A 49 -11.07 2.46 -3.16
CA ALA A 49 -10.41 3.74 -3.37
C ALA A 49 -8.88 3.61 -3.44
N VAL A 50 -8.28 2.84 -2.52
CA VAL A 50 -6.83 2.57 -2.51
C VAL A 50 -6.42 1.83 -3.78
N GLN A 51 -7.18 0.80 -4.17
CA GLN A 51 -6.91 0.04 -5.39
C GLN A 51 -6.94 0.96 -6.62
N GLU A 52 -7.92 1.86 -6.73
CA GLU A 52 -8.02 2.81 -7.84
C GLU A 52 -6.81 3.76 -7.89
N VAL A 53 -6.37 4.29 -6.74
CA VAL A 53 -5.17 5.13 -6.64
C VAL A 53 -3.91 4.37 -7.09
N MET A 54 -3.74 3.12 -6.66
CA MET A 54 -2.61 2.28 -7.08
C MET A 54 -2.63 2.02 -8.58
N MET A 55 -3.80 1.69 -9.16
CA MET A 55 -3.94 1.49 -10.60
C MET A 55 -3.67 2.78 -11.38
N ALA A 56 -4.11 3.94 -10.89
CA ALA A 56 -3.81 5.24 -11.50
C ALA A 56 -2.31 5.56 -11.47
N LEU A 57 -1.59 5.19 -10.40
CA LEU A 57 -0.14 5.35 -10.32
C LEU A 57 0.58 4.49 -11.38
N PHE A 58 0.20 3.22 -11.53
CA PHE A 58 0.79 2.35 -12.55
C PHE A 58 0.46 2.83 -13.97
N GLU A 59 -0.78 3.25 -14.22
CA GLU A 59 -1.17 3.80 -15.52
C GLU A 59 -0.43 5.11 -15.84
N SER A 60 -0.19 5.95 -14.83
CA SER A 60 0.63 7.16 -14.95
C SER A 60 2.07 6.82 -15.32
N ALA A 61 2.67 5.82 -14.67
CA ALA A 61 4.03 5.37 -14.97
C ALA A 61 4.14 4.85 -16.42
N ARG A 62 3.16 4.04 -16.85
CA ARG A 62 3.10 3.49 -18.21
C ARG A 62 2.94 4.57 -19.28
N LYS A 63 2.02 5.52 -19.08
CA LYS A 63 1.73 6.59 -20.06
C LYS A 63 2.61 7.82 -19.94
N LYS A 64 3.38 7.95 -18.85
CA LYS A 64 4.21 9.12 -18.53
C LYS A 64 3.42 10.44 -18.55
N GLN A 65 2.18 10.41 -18.06
CA GLN A 65 1.27 11.55 -18.04
C GLN A 65 0.35 11.54 -16.83
N ARG A 66 -0.23 12.70 -16.50
CA ARG A 66 -1.26 12.82 -15.46
C ARG A 66 -2.48 11.96 -15.78
N ILE A 67 -2.93 11.17 -14.82
CA ILE A 67 -4.17 10.39 -14.87
C ILE A 67 -5.23 11.10 -14.04
N TYR A 68 -6.45 11.19 -14.58
CA TYR A 68 -7.61 11.73 -13.88
C TYR A 68 -8.52 10.59 -13.43
N LEU A 69 -9.04 10.71 -12.21
CA LEU A 69 -10.02 9.80 -11.65
C LEU A 69 -11.46 10.23 -12.02
N PRO A 70 -12.42 9.30 -12.14
CA PRO A 70 -12.24 7.86 -11.95
C PRO A 70 -11.47 7.20 -13.11
N LEU A 71 -10.78 6.10 -12.81
CA LEU A 71 -9.92 5.41 -13.77
C LEU A 71 -10.74 4.89 -14.95
N LYS A 72 -10.41 5.35 -16.17
CA LYS A 72 -11.09 4.91 -17.39
C LYS A 72 -10.56 3.60 -17.96
N THR A 73 -9.29 3.30 -17.67
CA THR A 73 -8.64 2.06 -18.11
C THR A 73 -9.14 0.90 -17.25
N ARG A 74 -9.85 -0.05 -17.87
CA ARG A 74 -10.43 -1.23 -17.18
C ARG A 74 -9.52 -2.46 -17.19
N ILE A 75 -8.44 -2.42 -17.97
CA ILE A 75 -7.42 -3.48 -17.99
C ILE A 75 -6.39 -3.17 -16.92
N ASN A 76 -5.87 -4.20 -16.25
CA ASN A 76 -4.80 -4.04 -15.27
C ASN A 76 -3.54 -3.43 -15.95
N PRO A 77 -3.12 -2.21 -15.56
CA PRO A 77 -1.97 -1.54 -16.16
C PRO A 77 -0.66 -2.29 -15.97
N LEU A 78 -0.48 -3.05 -14.88
CA LEU A 78 0.71 -3.86 -14.67
C LEU A 78 0.81 -5.00 -15.69
N ASN A 79 -0.31 -5.67 -15.99
CA ASN A 79 -0.32 -6.73 -17.00
C ASN A 79 0.10 -6.18 -18.37
N LEU A 80 -0.42 -5.01 -18.76
CA LEU A 80 -0.03 -4.36 -20.01
C LEU A 80 1.46 -4.00 -20.05
N MET A 81 2.01 -3.52 -18.93
CA MET A 81 3.44 -3.19 -18.85
C MET A 81 4.32 -4.44 -18.97
N VAL A 82 3.89 -5.58 -18.41
CA VAL A 82 4.59 -6.86 -18.59
C VAL A 82 4.50 -7.31 -20.05
N GLU A 83 3.31 -7.31 -20.63
CA GLU A 83 3.07 -7.74 -22.02
C GLU A 83 3.83 -6.89 -23.05
N ASN A 84 3.94 -5.59 -22.82
CA ASN A 84 4.67 -4.67 -23.69
C ASN A 84 6.19 -4.68 -23.46
N GLY A 85 6.68 -5.37 -22.43
CA GLY A 85 8.11 -5.37 -22.06
C GLY A 85 8.59 -4.11 -21.32
N ASP A 86 7.67 -3.29 -20.80
CA ASP A 86 7.98 -2.10 -20.00
C ASP A 86 8.53 -2.44 -18.61
N LEU A 87 8.26 -3.67 -18.13
CA LEU A 87 8.77 -4.21 -16.86
C LEU A 87 9.72 -5.38 -17.14
N PRO A 88 11.02 -5.12 -17.35
CA PRO A 88 11.99 -6.18 -17.56
C PRO A 88 12.18 -7.01 -16.30
N VAL A 89 12.46 -8.30 -16.48
CA VAL A 89 12.81 -9.20 -15.37
C VAL A 89 14.27 -8.96 -14.99
N ASP A 90 14.51 -8.32 -13.84
CA ASP A 90 15.86 -8.09 -13.34
C ASP A 90 16.55 -9.39 -12.89
N TRP A 91 15.79 -10.33 -12.34
CA TRP A 91 16.30 -11.58 -11.76
C TRP A 91 15.55 -12.78 -12.34
N PRO A 92 16.08 -13.42 -13.40
CA PRO A 92 15.41 -14.55 -14.03
C PRO A 92 15.29 -15.74 -13.08
N GLY A 93 14.13 -16.38 -13.09
CA GLY A 93 13.82 -17.54 -12.24
C GLY A 93 12.32 -17.73 -12.07
N ARG A 94 11.91 -18.87 -11.49
CA ARG A 94 10.48 -19.17 -11.27
C ARG A 94 9.83 -18.27 -10.20
N TYR A 95 10.62 -17.74 -9.27
CA TYR A 95 10.15 -16.93 -8.13
C TYR A 95 11.14 -15.81 -7.80
N GLU A 96 10.64 -14.69 -7.30
CA GLU A 96 11.45 -13.65 -6.65
C GLU A 96 12.01 -14.20 -5.32
N ARG A 97 13.33 -14.12 -5.14
CA ARG A 97 14.05 -14.73 -4.00
C ARG A 97 14.64 -13.70 -3.03
N ARG A 98 14.46 -12.40 -3.28
CA ARG A 98 14.95 -11.32 -2.40
C ARG A 98 14.07 -11.05 -1.19
N ALA A 99 12.98 -11.79 -0.98
CA ALA A 99 12.30 -11.84 0.32
C ALA A 99 13.13 -12.62 1.35
N ARG A 100 14.41 -12.26 1.51
CA ARG A 100 15.30 -12.74 2.56
C ARG A 100 15.47 -11.58 3.53
N ILE A 101 14.81 -11.68 4.69
CA ILE A 101 14.88 -10.77 5.86
C ILE A 101 13.81 -9.67 5.88
N VAL A 102 12.71 -9.89 6.62
CA VAL A 102 12.31 -9.04 7.76
C VAL A 102 11.63 -9.93 8.82
N ARG A 103 12.43 -10.69 9.58
CA ARG A 103 12.13 -10.96 10.98
C ARG A 103 13.37 -10.54 11.74
N GLY A 104 13.20 -9.51 12.57
CA GLY A 104 14.25 -9.03 13.45
C GLY A 104 14.67 -10.16 14.37
N GLU A 105 15.91 -10.58 14.24
CA GLU A 105 16.76 -11.09 15.31
C GLU A 105 18.19 -11.00 14.76
N ALA A 106 19.07 -10.37 15.54
CA ALA A 106 20.46 -10.17 15.19
C ALA A 106 21.14 -11.52 14.90
N MET A 107 21.42 -11.83 13.63
CA MET A 107 22.28 -12.94 13.26
C MET A 107 23.69 -12.41 13.02
N SER A 108 24.53 -12.43 14.07
CA SER A 108 25.97 -12.41 13.92
C SER A 108 26.41 -13.68 13.21
N TRP A 109 27.02 -13.56 12.05
CA TRP A 109 27.71 -14.68 11.43
C TRP A 109 29.06 -14.82 12.13
N HIS A 110 29.13 -15.68 13.16
CA HIS A 110 30.43 -16.16 13.61
C HIS A 110 31.04 -17.01 12.49
N GLN A 111 32.15 -16.52 11.93
CA GLN A 111 33.09 -17.32 11.18
C GLN A 111 33.70 -18.37 12.12
N GLY A 112 33.59 -19.63 11.72
CA GLY A 112 34.44 -20.73 12.14
C GLY A 112 34.88 -21.47 10.88
#